data_AF-A0A422PIK9-F1
#
_entry.id   AF-A0A422PIK9-F1
#
_cell.length_a   1.000
_cell.length_b   1.000
_cell.length_c   1.000
_cell.angle_alpha   90.00
_cell.angle_beta   90.00
_cell.angle_gamma   90.00
#
_symmetry.space_group_name_H-M   'P 1'
#
loop_
_entity.id
_entity.type
_entity.pdbx_description
1 polymer ?
#
loop_
_entity_poly.entity_id
_entity_poly.type
_entity_poly.pdbx_seq_one_letter_code
_entity_poly.pdbx_strand_id
1 'polypeptide(L)'
;MRRFLVAVLVVVLLACSVSAVRVEGPPPHGPRFHGRRSGEGRSRLVQGEPRRYAMLSGCRGEMSRVCAYPYDGSAEDWWKCIYANADKLKSAPCREYAKGMMACRNAAMSLCARDGQSPRAQLRCLLSRPEASLPTDCSASSYYKQHLAFFRRHHPSAGEGDALRR
;
A
#
# COMPACT_ATOMS: atom_id res chain seq x y z
N MET A 1 21.48 53.68 -15.95
CA MET A 1 20.76 53.03 -14.82
C MET A 1 19.25 52.88 -15.05
N ARG A 2 18.51 53.86 -15.59
CA ARG A 2 17.05 53.76 -15.80
C ARG A 2 16.59 52.57 -16.67
N ARG A 3 17.35 52.17 -17.69
CA ARG A 3 16.99 51.06 -18.59
C ARG A 3 17.07 49.67 -17.94
N PHE A 4 17.94 49.48 -16.95
CA PHE A 4 18.06 48.22 -16.21
C PHE A 4 16.90 48.00 -15.24
N LEU A 5 16.43 49.08 -14.60
CA LEU A 5 15.27 49.03 -13.71
C LEU A 5 13.98 48.59 -14.43
N VAL A 6 13.78 49.04 -15.67
CA VAL A 6 12.62 48.66 -16.48
C VAL A 6 12.65 47.18 -16.84
N ALA A 7 13.82 46.64 -17.21
CA ALA A 7 13.95 45.23 -17.57
C ALA A 7 13.66 44.30 -16.37
N VAL A 8 14.16 44.63 -15.19
CA VAL A 8 13.90 43.84 -13.96
C VAL A 8 12.41 43.89 -13.58
N LEU A 9 11.76 45.05 -13.70
CA LEU A 9 10.32 45.19 -13.42
C LEU A 9 9.45 44.33 -14.36
N VAL A 10 9.79 44.25 -15.65
CA VAL A 10 9.05 43.42 -16.62
C VAL A 10 9.20 41.93 -16.29
N VAL A 11 10.38 41.47 -15.90
CA VAL A 11 10.62 40.07 -15.52
C VAL A 11 9.83 39.69 -14.26
N VAL A 12 9.79 40.58 -13.25
CA VAL A 12 8.99 40.35 -12.04
C VAL A 12 7.49 40.31 -12.35
N LEU A 13 6.98 41.19 -13.21
CA LEU A 13 5.57 41.20 -13.60
C LEU A 13 5.17 39.95 -14.40
N LEU A 14 6.05 39.43 -15.26
CA LEU A 14 5.84 38.18 -15.99
C LEU A 14 5.87 36.95 -15.08
N ALA A 15 6.72 36.93 -14.04
CA ALA A 15 6.75 35.84 -13.07
C ALA A 15 5.50 35.80 -12.17
N CYS A 16 4.89 36.95 -11.89
CA CYS A 16 3.71 37.06 -11.01
C CYS A 16 2.37 36.76 -11.70
N SER A 17 2.31 36.60 -13.03
CA SER A 17 1.04 36.43 -13.77
C SER A 17 0.54 34.98 -13.88
N VAL A 18 1.24 34.00 -13.28
CA VAL A 18 0.92 32.56 -13.41
C VAL A 18 0.03 32.01 -12.27
N SER A 19 -0.56 32.85 -11.42
CA SER A 19 -1.43 32.36 -10.32
C SER A 19 -2.62 33.27 -10.08
N ALA A 20 -3.59 33.23 -10.99
CA ALA A 20 -4.90 33.81 -10.78
C ALA A 20 -5.99 33.05 -11.57
N VAL A 21 -6.08 31.72 -11.40
CA VAL A 21 -7.34 31.03 -11.67
C VAL A 21 -8.28 31.36 -10.52
N ARG A 22 -9.18 32.32 -10.78
CA ARG A 22 -10.31 32.66 -9.92
C ARG A 22 -11.24 31.46 -9.84
N VAL A 23 -11.47 30.96 -8.63
CA VAL A 23 -12.62 30.13 -8.28
C VAL A 23 -13.76 31.08 -7.90
N GLU A 24 -14.78 31.17 -8.76
CA GLU A 24 -16.06 31.80 -8.41
C GLU A 24 -16.81 30.91 -7.41
N GLY A 25 -17.52 31.56 -6.49
CA GLY A 25 -18.08 31.01 -5.25
C GLY A 25 -19.20 29.95 -5.40
N PRO A 26 -19.76 29.51 -4.27
CA PRO A 26 -20.54 28.26 -4.17
C PRO A 26 -22.04 28.45 -4.45
N PRO A 27 -22.71 27.38 -4.93
CA PRO A 27 -24.07 27.09 -4.46
C PRO A 27 -24.25 25.60 -4.04
N PRO A 28 -25.37 25.27 -3.36
CA PRO A 28 -25.42 24.21 -2.36
C PRO A 28 -26.08 22.90 -2.85
N HIS A 29 -25.92 21.87 -2.02
CA HIS A 29 -26.72 20.63 -1.97
C HIS A 29 -26.63 19.63 -3.14
N GLY A 30 -25.67 18.71 -3.00
CA GLY A 30 -25.83 17.26 -3.20
C GLY A 30 -25.81 16.72 -4.63
N PRO A 31 -25.11 15.59 -4.89
CA PRO A 31 -25.40 14.79 -6.08
C PRO A 31 -26.09 13.48 -5.69
N ARG A 32 -27.35 13.37 -6.13
CA ARG A 32 -27.97 12.09 -6.52
C ARG A 32 -27.11 11.47 -7.61
N PHE A 33 -26.72 10.21 -7.43
CA PHE A 33 -26.08 9.40 -8.45
C PHE A 33 -27.10 8.92 -9.48
N HIS A 34 -27.12 9.49 -10.68
CA HIS A 34 -27.53 8.80 -11.91
C HIS A 34 -26.82 9.44 -13.10
N GLY A 35 -26.15 8.63 -13.91
CA GLY A 35 -25.57 9.10 -15.18
C GLY A 35 -24.45 8.21 -15.70
N ARG A 36 -24.73 7.49 -16.78
CA ARG A 36 -23.92 6.42 -17.38
C ARG A 36 -23.00 6.99 -18.48
N ARG A 37 -21.76 6.49 -18.54
CA ARG A 37 -20.83 6.36 -19.71
C ARG A 37 -20.49 7.62 -20.54
N SER A 38 -19.19 7.94 -20.64
CA SER A 38 -18.38 7.60 -21.83
C SER A 38 -16.90 7.92 -21.65
N GLY A 39 -16.04 7.00 -22.14
CA GLY A 39 -14.62 7.13 -22.52
C GLY A 39 -13.65 8.00 -21.72
N GLU A 40 -12.75 7.37 -20.95
CA GLU A 40 -11.30 7.45 -21.25
C GLU A 40 -10.53 6.40 -20.44
N GLY A 41 -9.64 5.67 -21.13
CA GLY A 41 -8.89 4.55 -20.58
C GLY A 41 -7.83 4.97 -19.57
N ARG A 42 -8.22 5.07 -18.29
CA ARG A 42 -7.27 5.13 -17.17
C ARG A 42 -7.62 4.07 -16.12
N SER A 43 -6.80 3.01 -16.13
CA SER A 43 -6.46 2.18 -14.98
C SER A 43 -7.56 1.91 -13.95
N ARG A 44 -8.46 0.96 -14.22
CA ARG A 44 -9.06 0.12 -13.16
C ARG A 44 -8.03 -0.85 -12.57
N LEU A 45 -6.80 -0.41 -12.38
CA LEU A 45 -5.75 -1.20 -11.76
C LEU A 45 -5.87 -1.00 -10.24
N VAL A 46 -6.31 -2.06 -9.56
CA VAL A 46 -5.74 -2.43 -8.25
C VAL A 46 -6.07 -1.50 -7.07
N GLN A 47 -7.21 -0.81 -7.03
CA GLN A 47 -7.62 -0.06 -5.82
C GLN A 47 -8.13 -0.94 -4.65
N GLY A 48 -8.32 -2.25 -4.86
CA GLY A 48 -9.01 -3.12 -3.88
C GLY A 48 -8.13 -4.05 -3.04
N GLU A 49 -6.93 -4.41 -3.50
CA GLU A 49 -6.26 -5.62 -2.99
C GLU A 49 -5.39 -5.46 -1.73
N PRO A 50 -4.63 -4.36 -1.54
CA PRO A 50 -3.83 -4.18 -0.32
C PRO A 50 -4.73 -4.08 0.94
N ARG A 51 -5.99 -3.65 0.77
CA ARG A 51 -6.97 -3.46 1.85
C ARG A 51 -7.44 -4.77 2.49
N ARG A 52 -7.55 -5.86 1.73
CA ARG A 52 -8.05 -7.14 2.29
C ARG A 52 -7.09 -7.76 3.30
N TYR A 53 -5.78 -7.54 3.12
CA TYR A 53 -4.75 -8.16 3.93
C TYR A 53 -4.43 -7.39 5.22
N ALA A 54 -4.59 -6.06 5.24
CA ALA A 54 -4.55 -5.27 6.47
C ALA A 54 -5.81 -5.45 7.36
N MET A 55 -6.89 -5.96 6.77
CA MET A 55 -8.18 -6.16 7.46
C MET A 55 -8.13 -7.30 8.48
N LEU A 56 -7.20 -8.24 8.34
CA LEU A 56 -7.14 -9.48 9.13
C LEU A 56 -6.67 -9.29 10.58
N SER A 57 -5.93 -8.20 10.89
CA SER A 57 -5.31 -8.00 12.20
C SER A 57 -5.95 -6.92 13.07
N GLY A 58 -7.02 -6.26 12.62
CA GLY A 58 -7.57 -5.08 13.31
C GLY A 58 -6.68 -3.82 13.24
N CYS A 59 -5.46 -3.94 12.69
CA CYS A 59 -4.48 -2.85 12.61
C CYS A 59 -4.71 -1.86 11.48
N ARG A 60 -5.64 -2.15 10.56
CA ARG A 60 -5.98 -1.30 9.41
C ARG A 60 -6.21 0.17 9.82
N GLY A 61 -6.98 0.40 10.88
CA GLY A 61 -7.32 1.77 11.31
C GLY A 61 -6.13 2.55 11.87
N GLU A 62 -5.16 1.89 12.50
CA GLU A 62 -3.93 2.54 12.95
C GLU A 62 -2.99 2.80 11.79
N MET A 63 -2.76 1.79 10.95
CA MET A 63 -1.89 1.89 9.77
C MET A 63 -2.37 2.97 8.80
N SER A 64 -3.69 3.08 8.55
CA SER A 64 -4.25 4.14 7.70
C SER A 64 -4.23 5.54 8.34
N ARG A 65 -4.15 5.64 9.68
CA ARG A 65 -3.98 6.94 10.36
C ARG A 65 -2.53 7.41 10.29
N VAL A 66 -1.59 6.49 10.46
CA VAL A 66 -0.15 6.76 10.39
C VAL A 66 0.28 7.04 8.94
N CYS A 67 -0.23 6.26 8.01
CA CYS A 67 0.00 6.43 6.57
C CYS A 67 -1.30 6.97 5.96
N ALA A 68 -1.40 8.30 5.94
CA ALA A 68 -2.61 9.05 5.59
C ALA A 68 -3.28 8.54 4.31
N TYR A 69 -4.60 8.41 4.38
CA TYR A 69 -5.48 8.11 3.26
C TYR A 69 -6.11 9.43 2.76
N PRO A 70 -6.30 9.65 1.45
CA PRO A 70 -6.11 8.72 0.33
C PRO A 70 -4.66 8.63 -0.16
N TYR A 71 -4.22 7.43 -0.54
CA TYR A 71 -2.98 7.25 -1.29
C TYR A 71 -3.29 7.34 -2.78
N ASP A 72 -2.70 8.34 -3.42
CA ASP A 72 -2.43 8.46 -4.85
C ASP A 72 -1.19 7.64 -5.27
N GLY A 73 -0.52 7.00 -4.30
CA GLY A 73 0.65 6.13 -4.49
C GLY A 73 0.37 4.63 -4.62
N SER A 74 1.43 3.87 -4.90
CA SER A 74 1.40 2.42 -5.09
C SER A 74 1.27 1.65 -3.76
N ALA A 75 0.94 0.35 -3.83
CA ALA A 75 0.96 -0.53 -2.66
C ALA A 75 2.36 -0.61 -2.01
N GLU A 76 3.41 -0.39 -2.80
CA GLU A 76 4.80 -0.32 -2.33
C GLU A 76 5.03 0.92 -1.47
N ASP A 77 4.46 2.06 -1.85
CA ASP A 77 4.59 3.32 -1.08
C ASP A 77 3.88 3.23 0.27
N TRP A 78 2.73 2.55 0.30
CA TRP A 78 2.03 2.26 1.56
C TRP A 78 2.86 1.37 2.49
N TRP A 79 3.53 0.34 1.95
CA TRP A 79 4.44 -0.52 2.71
C TRP A 79 5.64 0.25 3.25
N LYS A 80 6.30 1.05 2.41
CA LYS A 80 7.41 1.91 2.81
C LYS A 80 6.99 2.87 3.92
N CYS A 81 5.78 3.42 3.84
CA CYS A 81 5.26 4.27 4.90
C CYS A 81 5.05 3.52 6.22
N ILE A 82 4.39 2.36 6.20
CA ILE A 82 4.18 1.58 7.44
C ILE A 82 5.51 1.23 8.07
N TYR A 83 6.49 0.85 7.25
CA TYR A 83 7.83 0.55 7.73
C TYR A 83 8.48 1.75 8.42
N ALA A 84 8.51 2.89 7.73
CA ALA A 84 9.11 4.12 8.24
C ALA A 84 8.40 4.70 9.48
N ASN A 85 7.22 4.20 9.81
CA ASN A 85 6.39 4.70 10.90
C ASN A 85 5.85 3.57 11.80
N ALA A 86 6.51 2.41 11.83
CA ALA A 86 6.06 1.26 12.59
C ALA A 86 6.02 1.56 14.10
N ASP A 87 6.96 2.37 14.59
CA ASP A 87 7.04 2.90 15.94
C ASP A 87 5.87 3.83 16.31
N LYS A 88 5.26 4.49 15.31
CA LYS A 88 4.11 5.39 15.49
C LYS A 88 2.77 4.67 15.64
N LEU A 89 2.73 3.35 15.45
CA LEU A 89 1.54 2.55 15.72
C LEU A 89 1.30 2.50 17.23
N LYS A 90 0.08 2.84 17.65
CA LYS A 90 -0.28 3.03 19.06
C LYS A 90 -0.29 1.71 19.81
N SER A 91 -0.86 0.67 19.23
CA SER A 91 -1.00 -0.62 19.89
C SER A 91 0.21 -1.54 19.65
N ALA A 92 0.65 -2.22 20.72
CA ALA A 92 1.73 -3.20 20.63
C ALA A 92 1.47 -4.32 19.59
N PRO A 93 0.26 -4.88 19.48
CA PRO A 93 -0.06 -5.87 18.44
C PRO A 93 0.18 -5.34 17.02
N CYS A 94 -0.12 -4.07 16.75
CA CYS A 94 0.10 -3.48 15.43
C CYS A 94 1.56 -3.20 15.12
N ARG A 95 2.35 -2.81 16.12
CA ARG A 95 3.82 -2.74 15.99
C ARG A 95 4.42 -4.10 15.65
N GLU A 96 4.05 -5.14 16.40
CA GLU A 96 4.52 -6.51 16.14
C GLU A 96 4.06 -7.04 14.77
N TYR A 97 2.83 -6.73 14.37
CA TYR A 97 2.33 -7.07 13.04
C TYR A 97 3.13 -6.38 11.92
N ALA A 98 3.48 -5.10 12.09
CA ALA A 98 4.32 -4.36 11.14
C ALA A 98 5.75 -4.93 11.06
N LYS A 99 6.34 -5.36 12.19
CA LYS A 99 7.63 -6.06 12.20
C LYS A 99 7.55 -7.38 11.43
N GLY A 100 6.53 -8.19 11.68
CA GLY A 100 6.30 -9.45 10.97
C GLY A 100 6.14 -9.28 9.46
N MET A 101 5.41 -8.24 9.05
CA MET A 101 5.27 -7.87 7.64
C MET A 101 6.64 -7.62 6.98
N MET A 102 7.54 -6.91 7.68
CA MET A 102 8.89 -6.61 7.18
C MET A 102 9.81 -7.83 7.15
N ALA A 103 9.77 -8.67 8.18
CA ALA A 103 10.51 -9.92 8.19
C ALA A 103 10.13 -10.78 6.99
N CYS A 104 8.83 -10.90 6.70
CA CYS A 104 8.36 -11.63 5.53
C CYS A 104 8.71 -10.96 4.20
N ARG A 105 8.65 -9.63 4.11
CA ARG A 105 9.15 -8.91 2.92
C ARG A 105 10.60 -9.28 2.62
N ASN A 106 11.47 -9.18 3.62
CA ASN A 106 12.90 -9.42 3.48
C ASN A 106 13.17 -10.90 3.10
N ALA A 107 12.44 -11.82 3.71
CA ALA A 107 12.46 -13.23 3.32
C ALA A 107 12.01 -13.43 1.87
N ALA A 108 10.95 -12.74 1.42
CA ALA A 108 10.51 -12.84 0.05
C ALA A 108 11.54 -12.28 -0.93
N MET A 109 12.22 -11.18 -0.61
CA MET A 109 13.25 -10.61 -1.49
C MET A 109 14.44 -11.56 -1.71
N SER A 110 14.73 -12.45 -0.76
CA SER A 110 15.80 -13.45 -0.91
C SER A 110 15.32 -14.78 -1.48
N LEU A 111 14.09 -15.19 -1.16
CA LEU A 111 13.56 -16.53 -1.49
C LEU A 111 12.67 -16.56 -2.73
N CYS A 112 12.11 -15.43 -3.11
CA CYS A 112 11.21 -15.26 -4.24
C CYS A 112 11.92 -14.40 -5.27
N ALA A 113 11.94 -14.83 -6.53
CA ALA A 113 12.55 -14.09 -7.64
C ALA A 113 11.80 -12.75 -7.89
N ARG A 114 11.80 -12.21 -9.12
CA ARG A 114 11.20 -10.90 -9.47
C ARG A 114 9.72 -10.69 -9.04
N ASP A 115 9.03 -11.73 -8.58
CA ASP A 115 7.76 -11.66 -7.83
C ASP A 115 7.84 -10.87 -6.50
N GLY A 116 9.02 -10.45 -6.07
CA GLY A 116 9.24 -9.60 -4.91
C GLY A 116 8.68 -8.16 -5.01
N GLN A 117 8.06 -7.74 -6.11
CA GLN A 117 7.63 -6.34 -6.28
C GLN A 117 6.22 -6.03 -5.76
N SER A 118 5.36 -7.04 -5.59
CA SER A 118 4.03 -6.81 -5.00
C SER A 118 3.85 -7.58 -3.70
N PRO A 119 3.21 -6.99 -2.67
CA PRO A 119 2.87 -7.69 -1.43
C PRO A 119 2.17 -9.03 -1.64
N ARG A 120 1.27 -9.08 -2.63
CA ARG A 120 0.52 -10.29 -2.97
C ARG A 120 1.43 -11.38 -3.53
N ALA A 121 2.34 -11.02 -4.45
CA ALA A 121 3.24 -11.99 -5.07
C ALA A 121 4.28 -12.49 -4.07
N GLN A 122 4.81 -11.61 -3.21
CA GLN A 122 5.64 -11.99 -2.07
C GLN A 122 4.94 -13.01 -1.16
N LEU A 123 3.76 -12.67 -0.65
CA LEU A 123 2.98 -13.56 0.20
C LEU A 123 2.66 -14.89 -0.48
N ARG A 124 2.21 -14.86 -1.74
CA ARG A 124 1.90 -16.08 -2.49
C ARG A 124 3.11 -17.01 -2.57
N CYS A 125 4.28 -16.47 -2.91
CA CYS A 125 5.51 -17.24 -2.97
C CYS A 125 5.92 -17.81 -1.61
N LEU A 126 5.84 -17.01 -0.53
CA LEU A 126 6.14 -17.49 0.82
C LEU A 126 5.16 -18.58 1.28
N LEU A 127 3.88 -18.46 0.92
CA LEU A 127 2.83 -19.41 1.29
C LEU A 127 2.90 -20.71 0.49
N SER A 128 3.50 -20.70 -0.70
CA SER A 128 3.77 -21.93 -1.48
C SER A 128 5.05 -22.66 -1.05
N ARG A 129 5.82 -22.11 -0.11
CA ARG A 129 7.06 -22.70 0.39
C ARG A 129 6.83 -23.47 1.69
N PRO A 130 7.62 -24.52 1.98
CA PRO A 130 7.61 -25.16 3.29
C PRO A 130 7.93 -24.15 4.40
N GLU A 131 7.17 -24.16 5.49
CA GLU A 131 7.36 -23.22 6.61
C GLU A 131 8.78 -23.30 7.20
N ALA A 132 9.37 -24.50 7.23
CA ALA A 132 10.75 -24.72 7.66
C ALA A 132 11.82 -24.04 6.79
N SER A 133 11.47 -23.63 5.56
CA SER A 133 12.37 -22.89 4.67
C SER A 133 12.34 -21.37 4.88
N LEU A 134 11.46 -20.88 5.77
CA LEU A 134 11.29 -19.46 6.03
C LEU A 134 12.07 -19.03 7.28
N PRO A 135 12.64 -17.82 7.30
CA PRO A 135 13.22 -17.26 8.51
C PRO A 135 12.21 -17.21 9.66
N THR A 136 12.67 -17.52 10.88
CA THR A 136 11.83 -17.57 12.08
C THR A 136 11.06 -16.28 12.31
N ASP A 137 11.69 -15.11 12.08
CA ASP A 137 11.04 -13.81 12.24
C ASP A 137 9.83 -13.63 11.31
N CYS A 138 9.82 -14.28 10.13
CA CYS A 138 8.66 -14.29 9.25
C CYS A 138 7.65 -15.37 9.67
N SER A 139 8.06 -16.64 9.74
CA SER A 139 7.14 -17.77 9.98
C SER A 139 6.46 -17.71 11.34
N ALA A 140 7.16 -17.25 12.37
CA ALA A 140 6.59 -17.11 13.71
C ALA A 140 5.66 -15.89 13.85
N SER A 141 5.72 -14.93 12.92
CA SER A 141 4.99 -13.67 13.02
C SER A 141 3.47 -13.82 12.95
N SER A 142 2.76 -12.92 13.64
CA SER A 142 1.30 -12.82 13.53
C SER A 142 0.85 -12.49 12.10
N TYR A 143 1.66 -11.73 11.36
CA TYR A 143 1.45 -11.42 9.96
C TYR A 143 1.38 -12.69 9.10
N TYR A 144 2.41 -13.53 9.13
CA TYR A 144 2.45 -14.74 8.32
C TYR A 144 1.35 -15.73 8.70
N LYS A 145 1.17 -15.99 10.00
CA LYS A 145 0.20 -16.96 10.52
C LYS A 145 -1.24 -16.63 10.10
N GLN A 146 -1.63 -15.35 10.15
CA GLN A 146 -2.96 -14.93 9.70
C GLN A 146 -3.18 -15.16 8.21
N HIS A 147 -2.17 -14.86 7.39
CA HIS A 147 -2.23 -15.08 5.94
C HIS A 147 -2.22 -16.56 5.59
N LEU A 148 -1.43 -17.38 6.28
CA LEU A 148 -1.41 -18.82 6.13
C LEU A 148 -2.75 -19.46 6.47
N ALA A 149 -3.38 -19.05 7.57
CA ALA A 149 -4.71 -19.51 7.96
C ALA A 149 -5.79 -19.10 6.95
N PHE A 150 -5.67 -17.92 6.34
CA PHE A 150 -6.54 -17.52 5.23
C PHE A 150 -6.30 -18.37 3.98
N PHE A 151 -5.03 -18.54 3.58
CA PHE A 151 -4.65 -19.30 2.40
C PHE A 151 -5.11 -20.75 2.47
N ARG A 152 -4.86 -21.45 3.59
CA ARG A 152 -5.28 -22.84 3.81
C ARG A 152 -6.80 -23.03 3.72
N ARG A 153 -7.59 -22.06 4.23
CA ARG A 153 -9.06 -22.09 4.13
C ARG A 153 -9.56 -22.01 2.69
N HIS A 154 -8.83 -21.34 1.80
CA HIS A 154 -9.22 -21.14 0.42
C HIS A 154 -8.53 -22.10 -0.57
N HIS A 155 -7.51 -22.83 -0.14
CA HIS A 155 -6.76 -23.80 -0.92
C HIS A 155 -6.50 -25.10 -0.13
N PRO A 156 -7.55 -25.87 0.22
CA PRO A 156 -7.43 -27.05 1.08
C PRO A 156 -6.53 -28.15 0.47
N SER A 157 -6.49 -28.27 -0.85
CA SER A 157 -5.72 -29.29 -1.57
C SER A 157 -4.20 -29.10 -1.55
N ALA A 158 -3.69 -27.97 -1.04
CA ALA A 158 -2.26 -27.71 -0.92
C ALA A 158 -1.63 -28.29 0.37
N GLY A 159 -2.44 -28.87 1.28
CA GLY A 159 -1.98 -29.38 2.58
C GLY A 159 -1.78 -30.89 2.70
N GLU A 160 -2.27 -31.69 1.74
CA GLU A 160 -2.36 -33.16 1.87
C GLU A 160 -1.34 -33.95 1.01
N GLY A 161 -0.52 -33.27 0.22
CA GLY A 161 0.40 -33.92 -0.73
C GLY A 161 1.66 -34.57 -0.13
N ASP A 162 2.06 -34.21 1.09
CA ASP A 162 3.32 -34.68 1.70
C ASP A 162 3.14 -35.72 2.82
N ALA A 163 1.90 -36.05 3.21
CA ALA A 163 1.63 -37.04 4.25
C ALA A 163 1.43 -38.47 3.73
N LEU A 164 1.38 -38.68 2.40
CA LEU A 164 1.15 -39.99 1.77
C LEU A 164 2.38 -40.59 1.05
N ARG A 165 3.58 -40.05 1.31
CA ARG A 165 4.86 -40.52 0.73
C ARG A 165 5.95 -40.80 1.77
N ARG A 166 5.58 -41.35 2.92
CA ARG A 166 6.53 -42.00 3.84
C ARG A 166 5.96 -43.32 4.32
#